data_AF-A0A285EN96-F1
#
_entry.id   AF-A0A285EN96-F1
#
_cell.length_a   1.000
_cell.length_b   1.000
_cell.length_c   1.000
_cell.angle_alpha   90.00
_cell.angle_beta   90.00
_cell.angle_gamma   90.00
#
_symmetry.space_group_name_H-M   'P 1'
#
loop_
_entity.id
_entity.type
_entity.pdbx_description
1 polymer ?
#
loop_
_entity_poly.entity_id
_entity_poly.type
_entity_poly.pdbx_seq_one_letter_code
_entity_poly.pdbx_strand_id
1 'polypeptide(L)'
;MICCLCRLVVLLTRTETYALRLKLTGARKITEEVNQWLNKRAEYRDKQHTWSAILLLKTRGLAQYFVGKRKSVEFMSHVHEIERQDNMEIRQLLLYIFYF
;
A
#
# COMPACT_ATOMS: atom_id res chain seq x y z
N MET A 1 15.49 -6.95 10.55
CA MET A 1 14.12 -7.03 9.97
C MET A 1 14.15 -7.64 8.56
N ILE A 2 14.85 -8.76 8.39
CA ILE A 2 15.15 -9.47 7.12
C ILE A 2 13.96 -10.32 6.61
N CYS A 3 12.85 -10.31 7.35
CA CYS A 3 11.82 -11.34 7.23
C CYS A 3 10.84 -11.17 6.05
N CYS A 4 10.79 -10.01 5.37
CA CYS A 4 9.81 -9.78 4.30
C CYS A 4 10.24 -10.37 2.95
N LEU A 5 11.50 -10.19 2.53
CA LEU A 5 11.96 -10.68 1.22
C LEU A 5 12.20 -12.20 1.19
N CYS A 6 12.83 -12.79 2.22
CA CYS A 6 13.03 -14.25 2.26
C CYS A 6 11.73 -15.05 2.42
N ARG A 7 10.65 -14.46 2.96
CA ARG A 7 9.33 -15.11 3.01
C ARG A 7 8.51 -14.97 1.74
N LEU A 8 8.81 -14.01 0.86
CA LEU A 8 8.00 -13.76 -0.34
C LEU A 8 8.08 -14.91 -1.36
N VAL A 9 9.25 -15.55 -1.48
CA VAL A 9 9.47 -16.67 -2.41
C VAL A 9 8.62 -17.90 -2.05
N VAL A 10 8.31 -18.10 -0.77
CA VAL A 10 7.47 -19.23 -0.31
C VAL A 10 5.97 -19.00 -0.59
N LEU A 11 5.57 -17.75 -0.85
CA LEU A 11 4.18 -17.31 -0.99
C LEU A 11 3.66 -17.30 -2.42
N LEU A 12 4.50 -17.61 -3.40
CA LEU A 12 4.14 -17.61 -4.82
C LEU A 12 4.21 -19.04 -5.37
N THR A 13 3.22 -19.44 -6.17
CA THR A 13 3.30 -20.65 -7.00
C THR A 13 3.61 -20.24 -8.44
N ARG A 14 4.63 -20.87 -9.02
CA ARG A 14 4.91 -20.79 -10.46
C ARG A 14 3.98 -21.78 -11.16
N THR A 15 3.09 -21.29 -12.01
CA THR A 15 2.31 -22.17 -12.90
C THR A 15 3.16 -22.58 -14.10
N GLU A 16 2.74 -23.63 -14.80
CA GLU A 16 3.40 -24.12 -16.02
C GLU A 16 3.53 -23.03 -17.11
N THR A 17 2.63 -22.04 -17.06
CA THR A 17 2.61 -20.85 -17.94
C THR A 17 3.53 -19.71 -17.47
N TYR A 18 4.42 -19.94 -16.51
CA TYR A 18 5.29 -18.92 -15.90
C TYR A 18 4.56 -17.77 -15.18
N ALA A 19 3.23 -17.86 -15.01
CA ALA A 19 2.48 -16.88 -14.25
C ALA A 19 2.72 -17.07 -12.75
N LEU A 20 2.98 -15.98 -12.05
CA LEU A 20 3.12 -15.95 -10.60
C LEU A 20 1.75 -15.78 -9.98
N ARG A 21 1.34 -16.74 -9.14
CA ARG A 21 0.09 -16.65 -8.37
C ARG A 21 0.38 -16.58 -6.89
N LEU A 22 -0.40 -15.78 -6.17
CA LEU A 22 -0.35 -15.70 -4.72
C LEU A 22 -0.96 -16.96 -4.10
N LYS A 23 -0.21 -17.64 -3.23
CA LYS A 23 -0.76 -18.65 -2.32
C LYS A 23 -1.68 -17.98 -1.31
N LEU A 24 -2.61 -18.75 -0.75
CA LEU A 24 -3.54 -18.29 0.29
C LEU A 24 -2.81 -17.64 1.48
N THR A 25 -1.66 -18.18 1.88
CA THR A 25 -0.80 -17.63 2.93
C THR A 25 -0.22 -16.26 2.58
N GLY A 26 0.03 -16.01 1.29
CA GLY A 26 0.55 -14.73 0.81
C GLY A 26 -0.54 -13.70 0.68
N ALA A 27 -1.67 -14.10 0.08
CA ALA A 27 -2.86 -13.28 0.00
C ALA A 27 -3.32 -12.80 1.38
N ARG A 28 -3.37 -13.69 2.38
CA ARG A 28 -3.75 -13.33 3.75
C ARG A 28 -2.84 -12.26 4.36
N LYS A 29 -1.51 -12.42 4.22
CA LYS A 29 -0.55 -11.42 4.72
C LYS A 29 -0.73 -10.07 4.02
N ILE A 30 -0.89 -10.07 2.71
CA ILE A 30 -1.11 -8.84 1.94
C ILE A 30 -2.39 -8.15 2.41
N THR A 31 -3.49 -8.90 2.55
CA THR A 31 -4.76 -8.33 3.04
C THR A 31 -4.61 -7.73 4.43
N GLU A 32 -3.82 -8.36 5.30
CA GLU A 32 -3.58 -7.87 6.65
C GLU A 32 -2.76 -6.57 6.66
N GLU A 33 -1.68 -6.49 5.89
CA GLU A 33 -0.89 -5.27 5.71
C GLU A 33 -1.71 -4.13 5.08
N VAL A 34 -2.52 -4.43 4.07
CA VAL A 34 -3.43 -3.46 3.43
C VAL A 34 -4.46 -2.95 4.43
N ASN A 35 -5.05 -3.83 5.25
CA ASN A 35 -6.00 -3.43 6.28
C ASN A 35 -5.34 -2.54 7.34
N GLN A 36 -4.12 -2.87 7.77
CA GLN A 36 -3.37 -2.02 8.70
C GLN A 36 -3.12 -0.64 8.09
N TRP A 37 -2.73 -0.58 6.82
CA TRP A 37 -2.47 0.68 6.12
C TRP A 37 -3.74 1.54 5.98
N LEU A 38 -4.87 0.94 5.59
CA LEU A 38 -6.17 1.63 5.48
C LEU A 38 -6.68 2.19 6.81
N ASN A 39 -6.29 1.56 7.92
CA ASN A 39 -6.64 1.98 9.27
C ASN A 39 -5.66 3.02 9.86
N LYS A 40 -4.51 3.28 9.22
CA LYS A 40 -3.64 4.38 9.63
C LYS A 40 -4.39 5.71 9.54
N ARG A 41 -4.12 6.58 10.50
CA ARG A 41 -4.68 7.94 10.53
C ARG A 41 -3.79 8.89 9.74
N ALA A 42 -4.41 9.76 8.98
CA ALA A 42 -3.77 10.87 8.30
C ALA A 42 -4.61 12.12 8.52
N GLU A 43 -3.93 13.26 8.52
CA GLU A 43 -4.60 14.54 8.66
C GLU A 43 -5.28 14.92 7.34
N TYR A 44 -6.56 15.24 7.39
CA TYR A 44 -7.38 15.67 6.26
C TYR A 44 -8.29 16.81 6.71
N ARG A 45 -8.08 18.02 6.15
CA ARG A 45 -8.82 19.25 6.51
C ARG A 45 -8.82 19.52 8.02
N ASP A 46 -7.62 19.55 8.60
CA ASP A 46 -7.37 19.85 10.02
C ASP A 46 -8.02 18.85 11.00
N LYS A 47 -8.38 17.66 10.49
CA LYS A 47 -8.96 16.56 11.27
C LYS A 47 -8.25 15.25 10.96
N GLN A 48 -8.06 14.45 12.00
CA GLN A 48 -7.49 13.10 11.87
C GLN A 48 -8.56 12.13 11.36
N HIS A 49 -8.32 11.56 10.18
CA HIS A 49 -9.19 10.58 9.54
C HIS A 49 -8.40 9.32 9.17
N THR A 50 -9.06 8.16 9.11
CA THR A 50 -8.43 6.96 8.54
C THR A 50 -8.31 7.10 7.02
N TRP A 51 -7.33 6.42 6.41
CA TRP A 51 -7.19 6.39 4.94
C TRP A 51 -8.45 5.88 4.25
N SER A 52 -9.12 4.88 4.83
CA SER A 52 -10.42 4.40 4.35
C SER A 52 -11.49 5.50 4.32
N ALA A 53 -11.56 6.35 5.36
CA ALA A 53 -12.49 7.46 5.43
C ALA A 53 -12.13 8.58 4.44
N ILE A 54 -10.84 8.89 4.28
CA ILE A 54 -10.35 9.88 3.32
C ILE A 54 -10.73 9.47 1.90
N LEU A 55 -10.57 8.19 1.55
CA LEU A 55 -10.96 7.64 0.25
C LEU A 55 -12.45 7.88 -0.02
N LEU A 56 -13.32 7.54 0.94
CA LEU A 56 -14.76 7.78 0.83
C LEU A 56 -15.10 9.27 0.66
N LEU A 57 -14.43 10.16 1.41
CA LEU A 57 -14.63 11.61 1.31
C LEU A 57 -14.21 12.16 -0.07
N LYS A 58 -13.10 11.65 -0.64
CA LYS A 58 -12.65 12.03 -1.98
C LYS A 58 -13.61 11.50 -3.06
N THR A 59 -14.05 10.25 -2.97
CA THR A 59 -15.04 9.67 -3.90
C THR A 59 -16.36 10.42 -3.84
N ARG A 60 -16.82 10.81 -2.64
CA ARG A 60 -18.00 11.68 -2.49
C ARG A 60 -17.77 13.05 -3.13
N GLY A 61 -16.59 13.64 -2.97
CA GLY A 61 -16.22 14.90 -3.62
C GLY A 61 -16.22 14.80 -5.14
N LEU A 62 -15.75 13.69 -5.70
CA LEU A 62 -15.81 13.38 -7.14
C LEU A 62 -17.26 13.23 -7.62
N ALA A 63 -18.09 12.47 -6.90
CA ALA A 63 -19.50 12.32 -7.27
C ALA A 63 -20.25 13.67 -7.28
N GLN A 64 -19.97 14.54 -6.31
CA GLN A 64 -20.54 15.89 -6.26
C GLN A 64 -20.06 16.79 -7.41
N TYR A 65 -18.85 16.56 -7.92
CA TYR A 65 -18.34 17.26 -9.09
C TYR A 65 -19.08 16.83 -10.36
N PHE A 66 -19.32 15.53 -10.56
CA PHE A 66 -20.11 15.05 -11.69
C PHE A 66 -21.55 15.59 -11.69
N VAL A 67 -22.15 15.75 -10.50
CA VAL A 67 -23.51 16.32 -10.34
C VAL A 67 -23.51 17.86 -10.44
N GLY A 68 -22.35 18.51 -10.62
CA GLY A 68 -22.24 19.98 -10.74
C GLY A 68 -22.41 20.74 -9.42
N LYS A 69 -22.51 20.05 -8.28
CA LYS A 69 -22.60 20.67 -6.95
C LYS A 69 -21.27 21.25 -6.47
N ARG A 70 -20.15 20.82 -7.07
CA ARG A 70 -18.79 21.26 -6.71
C ARG A 70 -18.02 21.64 -7.96
N LYS A 71 -17.34 22.80 -7.94
CA LYS A 71 -16.61 23.35 -9.10
C LYS A 71 -15.22 22.76 -9.29
N SER A 72 -14.58 22.24 -8.23
CA SER A 72 -13.23 21.68 -8.28
C SER A 72 -13.07 20.42 -7.42
N VAL A 73 -12.21 19.52 -7.87
CA VAL A 73 -11.77 18.34 -7.13
C VAL A 73 -10.26 18.29 -7.16
N GLU A 74 -9.65 18.41 -5.99
CA GLU A 74 -8.22 18.19 -5.82
C GLU A 74 -7.98 16.85 -5.13
N PHE A 75 -7.24 15.97 -5.80
CA PHE A 75 -6.77 14.70 -5.25
C PHE A 75 -5.39 14.81 -4.60
N MET A 76 -4.59 15.80 -5.03
CA MET A 76 -3.15 15.93 -4.74
C MET A 76 -2.81 16.45 -3.34
N SER A 77 -3.79 16.85 -2.52
CA SER A 77 -3.53 17.64 -1.32
C SER A 77 -2.89 16.87 -0.14
N HIS A 78 -2.62 15.57 -0.26
CA HIS A 78 -2.04 14.77 0.83
C HIS A 78 -0.75 14.14 0.35
N VAL A 79 0.38 14.75 0.72
CA VAL A 79 1.68 14.13 0.57
C VAL A 79 1.75 13.03 1.63
N HIS A 80 1.73 11.76 1.18
CA HIS A 80 2.05 10.66 2.07
C HIS A 80 3.54 10.82 2.44
N GLU A 81 3.84 11.05 3.71
CA GLU A 81 5.21 10.96 4.19
C GLU A 81 5.67 9.51 4.04
N ILE A 82 6.50 9.27 3.03
CA ILE A 82 7.12 7.97 2.81
C ILE A 82 8.22 7.85 3.86
N GLU A 83 7.92 7.18 4.97
CA GLU A 83 8.95 6.69 5.87
C GLU A 83 9.78 5.64 5.12
N ARG A 84 10.96 6.05 4.64
CA ARG A 84 11.89 5.12 4.00
C ARG A 84 12.42 4.16 5.06
N GLN A 85 12.13 2.88 4.92
CA GLN A 85 12.78 1.80 5.67
C GLN A 85 14.14 1.42 5.04
N ASP A 86 14.94 2.41 4.64
CA ASP A 86 16.27 2.18 4.08
C ASP A 86 17.30 2.04 5.21
N ASN A 87 17.58 0.79 5.61
CA ASN A 87 18.71 0.47 6.49
C ASN A 87 19.86 -0.11 5.65
N MET A 88 21.11 0.26 5.96
CA MET A 88 22.31 -0.24 5.29
C MET A 88 22.40 -1.78 5.31
N GLU A 89 21.91 -2.40 6.39
CA GLU A 89 21.83 -3.86 6.55
C GLU A 89 20.89 -4.51 5.52
N ILE A 90 19.75 -3.87 5.22
CA ILE A 90 18.78 -4.37 4.25
C ILE A 90 19.35 -4.28 2.84
N ARG A 91 20.12 -3.22 2.56
CA ARG A 91 20.78 -3.01 1.26
C ARG A 91 21.86 -4.07 1.00
N GLN A 92 22.66 -4.40 2.00
CA GLN A 92 23.65 -5.47 1.92
C GLN A 92 23.00 -6.85 1.74
N LEU A 93 21.88 -7.10 2.43
CA LEU A 93 21.16 -8.38 2.33
C LEU A 93 20.48 -8.57 0.96
N LEU A 94 19.94 -7.50 0.36
CA LEU A 94 19.42 -7.53 -1.00
C LEU A 94 20.52 -7.87 -2.01
N LEU A 95 21.68 -7.20 -1.91
CA LEU A 95 22.83 -7.52 -2.76
C LEU A 95 23.26 -8.98 -2.62
N TYR A 96 23.26 -9.51 -1.40
CA TYR A 96 23.59 -10.91 -1.13
C TYR A 96 22.61 -11.89 -1.80
N ILE A 97 21.30 -11.62 -1.76
CA ILE A 97 20.27 -12.49 -2.36
C ILE A 97 20.26 -12.42 -3.90
N PHE A 98 20.72 -11.32 -4.51
CA PHE A 98 20.71 -11.16 -5.97
C PHE A 98 22.01 -11.61 -6.65
N TYR A 99 23.14 -11.60 -5.94
CA TYR A 99 24.42 -12.07 -6.45
C TYR A 99 24.66 -13.58 -6.24
N PHE A 100 23.79 -14.24 -5.47
CA PHE A 100 23.84 -15.67 -5.16
C PHE A 100 22.53 -16.35 -5.55
#